data_AF-A0A812N0Z2-F1
#
_entry.id   AF-A0A812N0Z2-F1
#
_cell.length_a   1.000
_cell.length_b   1.000
_cell.length_c   1.000
_cell.angle_alpha   90.00
_cell.angle_beta   90.00
_cell.angle_gamma   90.00
#
_symmetry.space_group_name_H-M   'P 1'
#
loop_
_entity.id
_entity.type
_entity.pdbx_description
1 polymer ?
#
loop_
_entity_poly.entity_id
_entity_poly.type
_entity_poly.pdbx_seq_one_letter_code
_entity_poly.pdbx_strand_id
1 'polypeptide(L)'
;MKFMLLVYGTESTWTEEERDACMAESQAMCHELAEQGKFLAASPLHPVATARSVRVRGGERLVTTGPFAETTEQLGGYYVIDVESMEEALDFASKIPPAKKGTIEGEHLSEAVTHSAIRNPQSEIALNPDDELCLCFHVTRRKVENYLRLERPAAPSQLADCYGAGTGCGWCRKLLVRLFEAHKAKSEAELPDAAEHASGRGEYVRAGKGTPPAGATPVCAPQPLSGKDSDMPLDSATIVRQVLQLHADAVERWHGQPLDNPYTGLLGVVCQQHQYNFLLWHEEDIARRTDVTDAQIAQVKRNIDGFNQRRNDWIERIDETLLEMLESQGVAAPESAPLNTETPGSAMDRLSIMSLRVFHMEEELARPDATEEHLSRVEPKRQRCVLQRADLSNSLQELLGDIFAGSKRLRVYRQMKMYNDPTLNPQLYKTQRKAG
;
A
#
# COMPACT_ATOMS: atom_id res chain seq x y z
N MET A 1 5.00 -5.16 25.83
CA MET A 1 5.15 -6.10 24.69
C MET A 1 3.97 -7.05 24.71
N LYS A 2 3.46 -7.42 23.54
CA LYS A 2 2.21 -8.19 23.46
C LYS A 2 2.50 -9.68 23.38
N PHE A 3 1.81 -10.46 24.21
CA PHE A 3 1.93 -11.91 24.22
C PHE A 3 0.55 -12.53 24.06
N MET A 4 0.47 -13.61 23.28
CA MET A 4 -0.69 -14.47 23.20
C MET A 4 -0.42 -15.74 24.00
N LEU A 5 -1.35 -16.08 24.89
CA LEU A 5 -1.31 -17.29 25.69
C LEU A 5 -2.40 -18.23 25.20
N LEU A 6 -2.01 -19.35 24.61
CA LEU A 6 -2.90 -20.36 24.04
C LEU A 6 -3.19 -21.43 25.09
N VAL A 7 -4.47 -21.67 25.35
CA VAL A 7 -4.93 -22.62 26.36
C VAL A 7 -5.24 -23.95 25.70
N TYR A 8 -4.41 -24.97 25.95
CA TYR A 8 -4.61 -26.33 25.48
C TYR A 8 -5.10 -27.26 26.60
N GLY A 9 -6.00 -28.16 26.26
CA GLY A 9 -6.43 -29.22 27.15
C GLY A 9 -7.34 -30.22 26.45
N THR A 10 -7.61 -31.36 27.08
CA THR A 10 -8.59 -32.31 26.55
C THR A 10 -10.01 -31.86 26.92
N GLU A 11 -10.94 -31.83 25.96
CA GLU A 11 -12.31 -31.34 26.18
C GLU A 11 -13.09 -32.12 27.27
N SER A 12 -12.72 -33.38 27.52
CA SER A 12 -13.35 -34.24 28.52
C SER A 12 -12.79 -34.09 29.95
N THR A 13 -11.77 -33.25 30.16
CA THR A 13 -11.04 -33.17 31.43
C THR A 13 -11.78 -32.45 32.56
N TRP A 14 -12.85 -31.71 32.24
CA TRP A 14 -13.54 -30.84 33.21
C TRP A 14 -15.03 -31.19 33.34
N THR A 15 -15.51 -31.30 34.59
CA THR A 15 -16.96 -31.36 34.85
C THR A 15 -17.62 -30.02 34.55
N GLU A 16 -18.96 -29.96 34.52
CA GLU A 16 -19.67 -28.69 34.34
C GLU A 16 -19.39 -27.72 35.49
N GLU A 17 -19.41 -28.21 36.73
CA GLU A 17 -19.13 -27.38 37.92
C GLU A 17 -17.70 -26.86 37.93
N GLU A 18 -16.73 -27.69 37.54
CA GLU A 18 -15.33 -27.27 37.45
C GLU A 18 -15.13 -26.26 36.31
N ARG A 19 -15.88 -26.38 35.20
CA ARG A 19 -15.87 -25.39 34.11
C ARG A 19 -16.42 -24.06 34.57
N ASP A 20 -17.54 -24.05 35.29
CA ASP A 20 -18.14 -22.83 35.81
C ASP A 20 -17.22 -22.12 36.80
N ALA A 21 -16.61 -22.88 37.72
CA ALA A 21 -15.61 -22.33 38.66
C ALA A 21 -14.38 -21.78 37.93
N CYS A 22 -13.86 -22.52 36.94
CA CYS A 22 -12.74 -22.10 36.11
C CYS A 22 -13.03 -20.80 35.36
N MET A 23 -14.24 -20.67 34.80
CA MET A 23 -14.69 -19.45 34.12
C MET A 23 -14.78 -18.27 35.08
N ALA A 24 -15.31 -18.46 36.30
CA ALA A 24 -15.39 -17.42 37.31
C ALA A 24 -13.98 -16.94 37.76
N GLU A 25 -13.06 -17.87 38.04
CA GLU A 25 -11.68 -17.56 38.40
C GLU A 25 -10.95 -16.83 37.24
N SER A 26 -11.11 -17.32 36.01
CA SER A 26 -10.54 -16.71 34.80
C SER A 26 -11.07 -15.30 34.58
N GLN A 27 -12.38 -15.08 34.81
CA GLN A 27 -13.00 -13.77 34.70
C GLN A 27 -12.44 -12.79 35.74
N ALA A 28 -12.29 -13.21 37.00
CA ALA A 28 -11.68 -12.39 38.05
C ALA A 28 -10.25 -11.97 37.68
N MET A 29 -9.46 -12.91 37.18
CA MET A 29 -8.09 -12.65 36.73
C MET A 29 -8.01 -11.65 35.56
N CYS A 30 -8.93 -11.72 34.60
CA CYS A 30 -9.04 -10.71 33.53
C CYS A 30 -9.34 -9.30 34.08
N HIS A 31 -10.17 -9.18 35.12
CA HIS A 31 -10.45 -7.89 35.75
C HIS A 31 -9.20 -7.32 36.42
N GLU A 32 -8.45 -8.15 37.17
CA GLU A 32 -7.20 -7.72 37.81
C GLU A 32 -6.15 -7.23 36.79
N LEU A 33 -6.03 -7.92 35.65
CA LEU A 33 -5.13 -7.48 34.57
C LEU A 33 -5.61 -6.19 33.90
N ALA A 34 -6.92 -6.02 33.75
CA ALA A 34 -7.49 -4.80 33.17
C ALA A 34 -7.24 -3.58 34.07
N GLU A 35 -7.39 -3.74 35.39
CA GLU A 35 -7.05 -2.70 36.38
C GLU A 35 -5.56 -2.31 36.33
N GLN A 36 -4.68 -3.26 35.98
CA GLN A 36 -3.24 -3.03 35.81
C GLN A 36 -2.87 -2.47 34.43
N GLY A 37 -3.84 -2.33 33.50
CA GLY A 37 -3.58 -1.88 32.12
C GLY A 37 -2.87 -2.92 31.23
N LYS A 38 -2.83 -4.19 31.66
CA LYS A 38 -2.09 -5.28 31.00
C LYS A 38 -2.98 -6.21 30.18
N PHE A 39 -4.31 -6.07 30.26
CA PHE A 39 -5.27 -6.90 29.54
C PHE A 39 -5.61 -6.35 28.15
N LEU A 40 -5.53 -7.18 27.11
CA LEU A 40 -5.98 -6.82 25.76
C LEU A 40 -7.22 -7.60 25.31
N ALA A 41 -7.20 -8.93 25.46
CA ALA A 41 -8.33 -9.79 25.09
C ALA A 41 -8.23 -11.16 25.78
N ALA A 42 -9.36 -11.84 25.98
CA ALA A 42 -9.38 -13.26 26.30
C ALA A 42 -10.73 -13.85 25.90
N SER A 43 -10.74 -15.12 25.49
CA SER A 43 -11.99 -15.83 25.23
C SER A 43 -11.78 -17.34 25.34
N PRO A 44 -12.74 -18.09 25.92
CA PRO A 44 -12.85 -19.51 25.64
C PRO A 44 -13.27 -19.72 24.18
N LEU A 45 -12.97 -20.89 23.64
CA LEU A 45 -13.44 -21.36 22.34
C LEU A 45 -14.50 -22.43 22.52
N HIS A 46 -15.39 -22.56 21.53
CA HIS A 46 -16.31 -23.69 21.45
C HIS A 46 -15.55 -24.99 21.15
N PRO A 47 -16.14 -26.17 21.47
CA PRO A 47 -15.55 -27.46 21.16
C PRO A 47 -15.13 -27.58 19.68
N VAL A 48 -14.04 -28.31 19.40
CA VAL A 48 -13.46 -28.46 18.07
C VAL A 48 -14.42 -29.07 17.05
N ALA A 49 -15.48 -29.76 17.50
CA ALA A 49 -16.58 -30.23 16.66
C ALA A 49 -17.31 -29.08 15.93
N THR A 50 -17.27 -27.87 16.47
CA THR A 50 -17.84 -26.66 15.85
C THR A 50 -16.88 -26.00 14.85
N ALA A 51 -15.60 -26.35 14.88
CA ALA A 51 -14.59 -25.74 14.04
C ALA A 51 -14.81 -26.04 12.54
N ARG A 52 -14.32 -25.13 11.70
CA ARG A 52 -14.26 -25.27 10.25
C ARG A 52 -12.87 -24.85 9.80
N SER A 53 -12.17 -25.75 9.10
CA SER A 53 -10.85 -25.50 8.55
C SER A 53 -10.96 -25.26 7.05
N VAL A 54 -10.22 -24.28 6.52
CA VAL A 54 -10.21 -23.95 5.08
C VAL A 54 -8.80 -24.07 4.52
N ARG A 55 -8.67 -24.66 3.32
CA ARG A 55 -7.42 -24.74 2.56
C ARG A 55 -7.66 -24.30 1.12
N VAL A 56 -6.73 -23.56 0.55
CA VAL A 56 -6.76 -23.13 -0.86
C VAL A 56 -5.55 -23.68 -1.58
N ARG A 57 -5.76 -24.46 -2.66
CA ARG A 57 -4.69 -24.98 -3.51
C ARG A 57 -5.13 -24.90 -4.97
N GLY A 58 -4.24 -24.40 -5.83
CA GLY A 58 -4.55 -24.25 -7.26
C GLY A 58 -5.77 -23.35 -7.55
N GLY A 59 -6.14 -22.45 -6.64
CA GLY A 59 -7.32 -21.60 -6.76
C GLY A 59 -8.64 -22.25 -6.30
N GLU A 60 -8.62 -23.51 -5.85
CA GLU A 60 -9.80 -24.19 -5.32
C GLU A 60 -9.85 -24.09 -3.80
N ARG A 61 -11.05 -23.79 -3.27
CA ARG A 61 -11.34 -23.70 -1.84
C ARG A 61 -11.90 -25.02 -1.34
N LEU A 62 -11.22 -25.63 -0.37
CA LEU A 62 -11.67 -26.81 0.37
C LEU A 62 -12.00 -26.42 1.81
N VAL A 63 -13.21 -26.72 2.28
CA VAL A 63 -13.63 -26.52 3.68
C VAL A 63 -13.87 -27.89 4.32
N THR A 64 -13.26 -28.13 5.48
CA THR A 64 -13.43 -29.35 6.27
C THR A 64 -14.01 -29.04 7.64
N THR A 65 -14.86 -29.93 8.15
CA THR A 65 -15.36 -29.88 9.53
C THR A 65 -14.26 -30.34 10.47
N GLY A 66 -14.11 -29.66 11.61
CA GLY A 66 -13.11 -29.97 12.62
C GLY A 66 -11.86 -29.10 12.54
N PRO A 67 -10.93 -29.29 13.49
CA PRO A 67 -9.70 -28.52 13.60
C PRO A 67 -8.75 -28.82 12.44
N PHE A 68 -7.69 -28.02 12.30
CA PHE A 68 -6.73 -28.20 11.20
C PHE A 68 -5.94 -29.51 11.31
N ALA A 69 -5.77 -30.01 12.53
CA ALA A 69 -5.12 -31.27 12.88
C ALA A 69 -5.85 -31.91 14.06
N GLU A 70 -5.90 -33.24 14.06
CA GLU A 70 -6.36 -34.02 15.22
C GLU A 70 -5.21 -34.12 16.22
N THR A 71 -5.39 -33.52 17.39
CA THR A 71 -4.41 -33.48 18.48
C THR A 71 -4.99 -34.07 19.75
N THR A 72 -4.13 -34.57 20.64
CA THR A 72 -4.55 -35.10 21.95
C THR A 72 -5.14 -34.00 22.84
N GLU A 73 -4.52 -32.80 22.82
CA GLU A 73 -5.03 -31.60 23.50
C GLU A 73 -5.53 -30.60 22.46
N GLN A 74 -6.71 -30.02 22.70
CA GLN A 74 -7.35 -29.08 21.79
C GLN A 74 -7.17 -27.64 22.30
N LEU A 75 -7.14 -26.68 21.38
CA LEU A 75 -7.13 -25.26 21.74
C LEU A 75 -8.52 -24.87 22.28
N GLY A 76 -8.59 -24.65 23.59
CA GLY A 76 -9.83 -24.37 24.31
C GLY A 76 -10.05 -22.89 24.62
N GLY A 77 -9.05 -22.03 24.42
CA GLY A 77 -9.15 -20.60 24.72
C GLY A 77 -7.84 -19.86 24.50
N TYR A 78 -7.87 -18.54 24.68
CA TYR A 78 -6.67 -17.71 24.63
C TYR A 78 -6.76 -16.50 25.55
N TYR A 79 -5.60 -15.94 25.86
CA TYR A 79 -5.42 -14.60 26.44
C TYR A 79 -4.47 -13.80 25.56
N VAL A 80 -4.65 -12.49 25.49
CA VAL A 80 -3.72 -11.52 24.92
C VAL A 80 -3.44 -10.47 25.98
N ILE A 81 -2.16 -10.32 26.34
CA ILE A 81 -1.70 -9.45 27.41
C ILE A 81 -0.57 -8.54 26.91
N ASP A 82 -0.42 -7.36 27.54
CA ASP A 82 0.67 -6.42 27.30
C ASP A 82 1.53 -6.32 28.56
N VAL A 83 2.71 -6.96 28.53
CA VAL A 83 3.62 -7.13 29.66
C VAL A 83 5.07 -6.85 29.26
N GLU A 84 5.95 -6.64 30.22
CA GLU A 84 7.31 -6.15 29.96
C GLU A 84 8.27 -7.24 29.47
N SER A 85 7.92 -8.53 29.62
CA SER A 85 8.78 -9.63 29.19
C SER A 85 8.03 -10.95 29.00
N MET A 86 8.68 -11.91 28.31
CA MET A 86 8.19 -13.29 28.22
C MET A 86 8.11 -13.95 29.60
N GLU A 87 9.02 -13.63 30.52
CA GLU A 87 9.03 -14.18 31.88
C GLU A 87 7.77 -13.74 32.65
N GLU A 88 7.40 -12.46 32.56
CA GLU A 88 6.17 -11.95 33.15
C GLU A 88 4.92 -12.60 32.52
N ALA A 89 4.95 -12.84 31.21
CA ALA A 89 3.86 -13.55 30.52
C ALA A 89 3.71 -15.00 31.01
N LEU A 90 4.82 -15.71 31.24
CA LEU A 90 4.82 -17.08 31.75
C LEU A 90 4.43 -17.16 33.23
N ASP A 91 4.84 -16.18 34.03
CA ASP A 91 4.40 -16.05 35.43
C ASP A 91 2.88 -15.88 35.51
N PHE A 92 2.30 -15.09 34.61
CA PHE A 92 0.86 -15.00 34.47
C PHE A 92 0.24 -16.31 33.97
N ALA A 93 0.80 -16.90 32.91
CA ALA A 93 0.33 -18.15 32.33
C ALA A 93 0.23 -19.29 33.37
N SER A 94 1.18 -19.36 34.30
CA SER A 94 1.21 -20.37 35.37
C SER A 94 0.02 -20.29 36.34
N LYS A 95 -0.63 -19.13 36.44
CA LYS A 95 -1.75 -18.87 37.35
C LYS A 95 -3.11 -19.15 36.71
N ILE A 96 -3.19 -19.14 35.38
CA ILE A 96 -4.41 -19.37 34.61
C ILE A 96 -5.03 -20.73 35.02
N PRO A 97 -6.29 -20.82 35.48
CA PRO A 97 -6.82 -22.05 36.07
C PRO A 97 -6.71 -23.30 35.18
N PRO A 98 -6.91 -23.21 33.84
CA PRO A 98 -6.62 -24.29 32.91
C PRO A 98 -5.20 -24.90 32.96
N ALA A 99 -4.18 -24.15 33.39
CA ALA A 99 -2.80 -24.64 33.51
C ALA A 99 -2.66 -25.84 34.47
N LYS A 100 -3.62 -26.02 35.40
CA LYS A 100 -3.64 -27.15 36.35
C LYS A 100 -3.96 -28.50 35.68
N LYS A 101 -4.64 -28.49 34.53
CA LYS A 101 -5.16 -29.70 33.86
C LYS A 101 -4.90 -29.72 32.35
N GLY A 102 -4.01 -28.86 31.88
CA GLY A 102 -3.67 -28.68 30.47
C GLY A 102 -2.38 -27.88 30.33
N THR A 103 -2.16 -27.30 29.15
CA THR A 103 -0.94 -26.59 28.82
C THR A 103 -1.26 -25.16 28.41
N ILE A 104 -0.50 -24.19 28.91
CA ILE A 104 -0.54 -22.80 28.40
C ILE A 104 0.72 -22.57 27.59
N GLU A 105 0.56 -22.30 26.30
CA GLU A 105 1.66 -21.95 25.41
C GLU A 105 1.73 -20.43 25.27
N GLY A 106 2.89 -19.85 25.55
CA GLY A 106 3.12 -18.41 25.44
C GLY A 106 3.89 -18.05 24.19
N GLU A 107 3.29 -17.23 23.33
CA GLU A 107 3.91 -16.72 22.12
C GLU A 107 4.05 -15.19 22.16
N HIS A 108 5.22 -14.70 21.77
CA HIS A 108 5.42 -13.27 21.55
C HIS A 108 4.76 -12.85 20.23
N LEU A 109 3.84 -11.89 20.29
CA LEU A 109 3.21 -11.37 19.09
C LEU A 109 4.17 -10.42 18.40
N SER A 110 4.51 -10.69 17.14
CA SER A 110 5.21 -9.73 16.30
C SER A 110 4.40 -8.45 16.21
N GLU A 111 5.05 -7.28 16.24
CA GLU A 111 4.36 -6.02 16.03
C GLU A 111 3.83 -5.95 14.58
N ALA A 112 2.57 -6.35 14.39
CA ALA A 112 1.84 -6.22 13.13
C ALA A 112 0.39 -5.79 13.39
N VAL A 113 0.02 -4.70 12.73
CA VAL A 113 -1.34 -4.18 12.48
C VAL A 113 -2.25 -4.21 13.72
N THR A 114 -2.01 -3.27 14.64
CA THR A 114 -2.93 -3.02 15.77
C THR A 114 -4.32 -2.64 15.25
N HIS A 115 -5.38 -2.80 16.06
CA HIS A 115 -6.75 -2.34 15.73
C HIS A 115 -6.84 -0.84 15.34
N SER A 116 -5.80 -0.03 15.56
CA SER A 116 -5.68 1.31 14.95
C SER A 116 -5.62 1.26 13.41
N ALA A 117 -5.16 0.14 12.84
CA ALA A 117 -5.05 -0.13 11.42
C ALA A 117 -6.25 -0.91 10.83
N ILE A 118 -7.30 -1.15 11.64
CA ILE A 118 -8.69 -1.33 11.16
C ILE A 118 -9.54 -0.09 11.57
N ARG A 119 -8.90 1.07 11.72
CA ARG A 119 -9.59 2.33 11.43
C ARG A 119 -9.41 2.60 9.95
N ASN A 120 -10.45 3.14 9.32
CA ASN A 120 -10.37 3.64 7.96
C ASN A 120 -9.07 4.47 7.83
N PRO A 121 -8.09 4.10 6.99
CA PRO A 121 -6.85 4.85 6.82
C PRO A 121 -7.08 6.33 6.44
N GLN A 122 -8.31 6.69 6.04
CA GLN A 122 -8.70 8.06 5.74
C GLN A 122 -8.87 8.96 6.99
N SER A 123 -9.00 8.44 8.22
CA SER A 123 -9.36 9.31 9.37
C SER A 123 -8.19 9.96 10.12
N GLU A 124 -6.95 9.50 9.94
CA GLU A 124 -5.74 10.21 10.43
C GLU A 124 -5.05 11.02 9.31
N ILE A 125 -5.60 10.95 8.10
CA ILE A 125 -5.18 11.65 6.87
C ILE A 125 -6.34 12.58 6.46
N ALA A 126 -7.06 13.15 7.42
CA ALA A 126 -8.10 14.14 7.19
C ALA A 126 -7.61 15.49 7.70
N LEU A 127 -7.95 16.57 7.02
CA LEU A 127 -7.63 17.95 7.38
C LEU A 127 -7.79 18.15 8.89
N ASN A 128 -6.69 18.39 9.61
CA ASN A 128 -6.75 18.61 11.04
C ASN A 128 -7.52 19.90 11.33
N PRO A 129 -8.05 20.09 12.55
CA PRO A 129 -8.76 21.33 12.90
C PRO A 129 -7.94 22.60 12.63
N ASP A 130 -6.61 22.54 12.73
CA ASP A 130 -5.74 23.70 12.47
C ASP A 130 -5.29 23.87 11.02
N ASP A 131 -5.58 22.89 10.16
CA ASP A 131 -5.21 22.97 8.74
C ASP A 131 -6.14 23.92 7.98
N GLU A 132 -5.57 24.57 6.95
CA GLU A 132 -6.28 25.52 6.10
C GLU A 132 -7.28 24.82 5.18
N LEU A 133 -8.56 24.93 5.52
CA LEU A 133 -9.64 24.48 4.65
C LEU A 133 -9.85 25.43 3.47
N CYS A 134 -9.75 26.74 3.70
CA CYS A 134 -9.77 27.74 2.63
C CYS A 134 -8.39 28.35 2.42
N LEU A 135 -7.64 27.79 1.48
CA LEU A 135 -6.31 28.24 1.05
C LEU A 135 -6.31 29.62 0.34
N CYS A 136 -7.47 30.23 0.09
CA CYS A 136 -7.53 31.58 -0.48
C CYS A 136 -7.54 32.68 0.59
N PHE A 137 -8.10 32.38 1.75
CA PHE A 137 -8.31 33.34 2.84
C PHE A 137 -7.79 32.82 4.18
N HIS A 138 -6.97 31.75 4.16
CA HIS A 138 -6.33 31.15 5.33
C HIS A 138 -7.33 30.80 6.46
N VAL A 139 -8.48 30.24 6.07
CA VAL A 139 -9.54 29.82 7.00
C VAL A 139 -9.32 28.36 7.35
N THR A 140 -9.05 28.08 8.63
CA THR A 140 -8.81 26.71 9.12
C THR A 140 -10.10 25.94 9.32
N ARG A 141 -10.03 24.60 9.33
CA ARG A 141 -11.18 23.73 9.62
C ARG A 141 -11.88 24.12 10.93
N ARG A 142 -11.11 24.37 11.99
CA ARG A 142 -11.60 24.78 13.32
C ARG A 142 -12.39 26.08 13.28
N LYS A 143 -11.97 27.07 12.47
CA LYS A 143 -12.72 28.33 12.32
C LYS A 143 -14.10 28.07 11.71
N VAL A 144 -14.18 27.19 10.71
CA VAL A 144 -15.44 26.82 10.07
C VAL A 144 -16.34 26.01 11.01
N GLU A 145 -15.80 25.03 11.73
CA GLU A 145 -16.55 24.23 12.71
C GLU A 145 -17.07 25.08 13.86
N ASN A 146 -16.27 26.04 14.35
CA ASN A 146 -16.71 27.00 15.36
C ASN A 146 -17.82 27.90 14.84
N TYR A 147 -17.72 28.38 13.60
CA TYR A 147 -18.76 29.19 12.95
C TYR A 147 -20.08 28.40 12.82
N LEU A 148 -20.02 27.15 12.36
CA LEU A 148 -21.19 26.27 12.26
C LEU A 148 -21.90 26.11 13.62
N ARG A 149 -21.11 25.92 14.69
CA ARG A 149 -21.62 25.74 16.05
C ARG A 149 -22.25 27.01 16.64
N LEU A 150 -21.65 28.18 16.39
CA LEU A 150 -22.07 29.45 16.99
C LEU A 150 -23.18 30.13 16.19
N GLU A 151 -22.97 30.32 14.89
CA GLU A 151 -23.84 31.13 14.03
C GLU A 151 -24.98 30.32 13.42
N ARG A 152 -24.88 28.98 13.44
CA ARG A 152 -25.91 28.03 12.96
C ARG A 152 -26.53 28.43 11.62
N PRO A 153 -25.71 28.53 10.55
CA PRO A 153 -26.21 28.91 9.24
C PRO A 153 -27.32 27.95 8.77
N ALA A 154 -28.29 28.49 8.03
CA ALA A 154 -29.41 27.73 7.46
C ALA A 154 -29.04 27.02 6.15
N ALA A 155 -28.00 27.49 5.44
CA ALA A 155 -27.55 26.91 4.18
C ALA A 155 -26.00 26.93 4.05
N PRO A 156 -25.40 25.98 3.30
CA PRO A 156 -23.95 25.96 3.07
C PRO A 156 -23.39 27.23 2.44
N SER A 157 -24.19 27.96 1.65
CA SER A 157 -23.77 29.21 1.01
C SER A 157 -23.41 30.30 2.02
N GLN A 158 -23.99 30.28 3.22
CA GLN A 158 -23.71 31.23 4.30
C GLN A 158 -22.35 30.97 4.98
N LEU A 159 -21.65 29.88 4.63
CA LEU A 159 -20.26 29.70 5.06
C LEU A 159 -19.30 30.70 4.38
N ALA A 160 -19.75 31.39 3.34
CA ALA A 160 -19.04 32.54 2.78
C ALA A 160 -18.82 33.67 3.81
N ASP A 161 -19.72 33.81 4.79
CA ASP A 161 -19.60 34.81 5.86
C ASP A 161 -18.52 34.43 6.88
N CYS A 162 -18.05 33.16 6.88
CA CYS A 162 -16.91 32.71 7.66
C CYS A 162 -15.60 33.15 6.97
N TYR A 163 -15.19 34.40 7.21
CA TYR A 163 -13.93 34.98 6.68
C TYR A 163 -13.78 34.87 5.16
N GLY A 164 -14.90 34.86 4.40
CA GLY A 164 -14.87 34.74 2.94
C GLY A 164 -14.71 33.30 2.42
N ALA A 165 -14.75 32.27 3.28
CA ALA A 165 -14.50 30.89 2.85
C ALA A 165 -15.36 30.47 1.64
N GLY A 166 -14.70 30.02 0.57
CA GLY A 166 -15.38 29.57 -0.66
C GLY A 166 -15.69 30.66 -1.70
N THR A 167 -15.47 31.94 -1.41
CA THR A 167 -15.70 33.04 -2.38
C THR A 167 -14.50 33.33 -3.30
N GLY A 168 -13.32 32.81 -2.98
CA GLY A 168 -12.09 32.93 -3.78
C GLY A 168 -12.10 32.01 -4.99
N CYS A 169 -11.09 31.15 -5.13
CA CYS A 169 -11.01 30.23 -6.28
C CYS A 169 -12.13 29.16 -6.34
N GLY A 170 -12.98 29.03 -5.31
CA GLY A 170 -14.09 28.08 -5.30
C GLY A 170 -13.73 26.63 -4.95
N TRP A 171 -12.45 26.26 -4.90
CA TRP A 171 -11.98 24.90 -4.61
C TRP A 171 -12.57 24.28 -3.34
N CYS A 172 -12.53 25.01 -2.22
CA CYS A 172 -12.96 24.49 -0.92
C CYS A 172 -14.49 24.38 -0.74
N ARG A 173 -15.32 24.79 -1.73
CA ARG A 173 -16.79 24.78 -1.59
C ARG A 173 -17.36 23.39 -1.32
N LYS A 174 -16.80 22.35 -1.95
CA LYS A 174 -17.24 20.97 -1.71
C LYS A 174 -16.97 20.53 -0.26
N LEU A 175 -15.83 20.92 0.30
CA LEU A 175 -15.49 20.61 1.69
C LEU A 175 -16.37 21.39 2.69
N LEU A 176 -16.69 22.65 2.38
CA LEU A 176 -17.62 23.46 3.17
C LEU A 176 -19.02 22.81 3.24
N VAL A 177 -19.52 22.30 2.10
CA VAL A 177 -20.80 21.57 2.07
C VAL A 177 -20.73 20.30 2.91
N ARG A 178 -19.65 19.51 2.80
CA ARG A 178 -19.47 18.30 3.63
C ARG A 178 -19.47 18.61 5.13
N LEU A 179 -18.76 19.65 5.56
CA LEU A 179 -18.75 20.08 6.95
C LEU A 179 -20.13 20.54 7.43
N PHE A 180 -20.87 21.27 6.61
CA PHE A 180 -22.23 21.69 6.92
C PHE A 180 -23.16 20.48 7.14
N GLU A 181 -23.17 19.53 6.20
CA GLU A 181 -24.03 18.35 6.28
C GLU A 181 -23.65 17.45 7.46
N ALA A 182 -22.35 17.24 7.71
CA ALA A 182 -21.88 16.48 8.86
C ALA A 182 -22.29 17.14 10.20
N HIS A 183 -22.16 18.47 10.30
CA HIS A 183 -22.61 19.21 11.48
C HIS A 183 -24.12 19.06 11.72
N LYS A 184 -24.93 19.15 10.66
CA LYS A 184 -26.38 18.96 10.72
C LYS A 184 -26.76 17.52 11.12
N ALA A 185 -26.01 16.53 10.63
CA ALA A 185 -26.19 15.12 10.94
C ALA A 185 -25.58 14.71 12.29
N LYS A 186 -24.83 15.60 12.97
CA LYS A 186 -24.02 15.29 14.17
C LYS A 186 -23.08 14.11 13.94
N SER A 187 -22.52 14.01 12.73
CA SER A 187 -21.55 13.00 12.33
C SER A 187 -20.20 13.64 12.05
N GLU A 188 -19.17 12.82 11.87
CA GLU A 188 -17.87 13.28 11.41
C GLU A 188 -17.89 13.53 9.89
N ALA A 189 -17.16 14.56 9.44
CA ALA A 189 -17.08 14.91 8.02
C ALA A 189 -15.89 14.19 7.37
N GLU A 190 -16.12 13.57 6.22
CA GLU A 190 -15.06 12.95 5.42
C GLU A 190 -14.31 14.03 4.61
N LEU A 191 -13.10 14.35 5.07
CA LEU A 191 -12.23 15.37 4.49
C LEU A 191 -10.91 14.75 4.03
N PRO A 192 -10.31 15.23 2.93
CA PRO A 192 -8.96 14.83 2.50
C PRO A 192 -7.90 15.37 3.48
N ASP A 193 -6.65 14.94 3.37
CA ASP A 193 -5.56 15.57 4.14
C ASP A 193 -5.18 16.95 3.59
N ALA A 194 -4.36 17.67 4.35
CA ALA A 194 -3.91 19.00 3.99
C ALA A 194 -3.08 19.04 2.69
N ALA A 195 -2.25 18.03 2.43
CA ALA A 195 -1.41 17.95 1.24
C ALA A 195 -2.23 17.58 -0.01
N GLU A 196 -3.12 16.59 0.08
CA GLU A 196 -4.09 16.22 -0.96
C GLU A 196 -4.98 17.41 -1.31
N HIS A 197 -5.50 18.11 -0.29
CA HIS A 197 -6.33 19.31 -0.47
C HIS A 197 -5.57 20.45 -1.17
N ALA A 198 -4.32 20.67 -0.79
CA ALA A 198 -3.46 21.69 -1.41
C ALA A 198 -3.09 21.32 -2.86
N SER A 199 -2.76 20.05 -3.12
CA SER A 199 -2.41 19.55 -4.44
C SER A 199 -3.60 19.63 -5.40
N GLY A 200 -4.77 19.15 -4.99
CA GLY A 200 -6.00 19.19 -5.78
C GLY A 200 -6.44 20.62 -6.10
N ARG A 201 -6.21 21.58 -5.19
CA ARG A 201 -6.43 23.01 -5.50
C ARG A 201 -5.57 23.46 -6.66
N GLY A 202 -4.31 23.02 -6.68
CA GLY A 202 -3.37 23.38 -7.73
C GLY A 202 -3.84 22.89 -9.10
N GLU A 203 -4.29 21.64 -9.19
CA GLU A 203 -4.86 21.07 -10.41
C GLU A 203 -6.14 21.78 -10.84
N TYR A 204 -7.03 22.08 -9.90
CA TYR A 204 -8.28 22.79 -10.16
C TYR A 204 -8.05 24.18 -10.78
N VAL A 205 -7.09 24.94 -10.24
CA VAL A 205 -6.74 26.27 -10.77
C VAL A 205 -6.03 26.14 -12.12
N ARG A 206 -5.11 25.18 -12.29
CA ARG A 206 -4.43 24.93 -13.58
C ARG A 206 -5.40 24.52 -14.70
N ALA A 207 -6.45 23.79 -14.36
CA ALA A 207 -7.54 23.45 -15.29
C ALA A 207 -8.47 24.64 -15.61
N GLY A 208 -8.16 25.85 -15.13
CA GLY A 208 -8.93 27.07 -15.39
C GLY A 208 -10.26 27.16 -14.65
N LYS A 209 -10.51 26.27 -13.68
CA LYS A 209 -11.82 26.18 -13.00
C LYS A 209 -12.03 27.23 -11.90
N GLY A 210 -10.99 27.99 -11.53
CA GLY A 210 -11.09 29.08 -10.57
C GLY A 210 -9.82 29.93 -10.51
N THR A 211 -9.96 31.19 -10.07
CA THR A 211 -8.83 32.14 -9.98
C THR A 211 -8.58 32.53 -8.52
N PRO A 212 -7.40 32.21 -7.95
CA PRO A 212 -7.02 32.67 -6.62
C PRO A 212 -6.96 34.21 -6.53
N PRO A 213 -7.48 34.83 -5.46
CA PRO A 213 -7.28 36.25 -5.23
C PRO A 213 -5.82 36.57 -4.84
N ALA A 214 -5.44 37.84 -4.94
CA ALA A 214 -4.14 38.31 -4.46
C ALA A 214 -3.97 38.02 -2.96
N GLY A 215 -2.81 37.45 -2.58
CA GLY A 215 -2.51 37.07 -1.20
C GLY A 215 -2.97 35.67 -0.78
N ALA A 216 -3.61 34.90 -1.67
CA ALA A 216 -3.91 33.49 -1.42
C ALA A 216 -2.64 32.64 -1.31
N THR A 217 -2.72 31.51 -0.58
CA THR A 217 -1.66 30.48 -0.57
C THR A 217 -1.28 30.16 -2.03
N PRO A 218 0.02 30.27 -2.40
CA PRO A 218 0.46 30.03 -3.76
C PRO A 218 -0.04 28.67 -4.26
N VAL A 219 -0.53 28.64 -5.49
CA VAL A 219 -0.80 27.36 -6.17
C VAL A 219 0.54 26.70 -6.37
N CYS A 220 0.82 25.61 -5.64
CA CYS A 220 2.06 24.85 -5.81
C CYS A 220 2.24 24.55 -7.30
N ALA A 221 3.32 25.08 -7.89
CA ALA A 221 3.88 24.48 -9.10
C ALA A 221 4.17 23.00 -8.80
N PRO A 222 4.10 22.08 -9.78
CA PRO A 222 4.71 20.77 -9.57
C PRO A 222 6.13 21.06 -9.08
N GLN A 223 6.45 20.71 -7.84
CA GLN A 223 7.81 20.90 -7.38
C GLN A 223 8.65 19.94 -8.21
N PRO A 224 9.61 20.43 -9.02
CA PRO A 224 10.70 19.55 -9.36
C PRO A 224 11.34 19.19 -8.01
N LEU A 225 11.38 17.90 -7.67
CA LEU A 225 12.23 17.39 -6.59
C LEU A 225 13.68 17.63 -7.00
N SER A 226 14.10 18.90 -6.97
CA SER A 226 15.44 19.36 -7.24
C SER A 226 16.24 19.31 -5.93
N GLY A 227 16.34 18.11 -5.38
CA GLY A 227 17.43 17.76 -4.49
C GLY A 227 18.52 17.14 -5.34
N LYS A 228 19.78 17.57 -5.18
CA LYS A 228 20.90 16.74 -5.65
C LYS A 228 20.74 15.36 -5.00
N ASP A 229 20.95 14.31 -5.77
CA ASP A 229 20.68 12.90 -5.41
C ASP A 229 21.39 12.39 -4.14
N SER A 230 22.24 13.21 -3.51
CA SER A 230 23.00 12.91 -2.30
C SER A 230 22.26 13.12 -0.97
N ASP A 231 21.07 13.77 -0.94
CA ASP A 231 20.38 14.13 0.32
C ASP A 231 19.03 13.42 0.54
N MET A 232 18.63 12.48 -0.32
CA MET A 232 17.40 11.69 -0.07
C MET A 232 17.66 10.70 1.08
N PRO A 233 16.91 10.78 2.19
CA PRO A 233 17.09 9.83 3.29
C PRO A 233 16.79 8.40 2.82
N LEU A 234 17.60 7.43 3.27
CA LEU A 234 17.36 6.00 3.08
C LEU A 234 16.16 5.53 3.93
N ASP A 235 14.97 6.00 3.55
CA ASP A 235 13.70 5.57 4.14
C ASP A 235 12.92 4.73 3.12
N SER A 236 12.85 3.43 3.37
CA SER A 236 12.20 2.48 2.48
C SER A 236 10.71 2.79 2.30
N ALA A 237 10.03 3.24 3.36
CA ALA A 237 8.61 3.58 3.29
C ALA A 237 8.35 4.80 2.39
N THR A 238 9.17 5.85 2.51
CA THR A 238 9.07 7.02 1.64
C THR A 238 9.38 6.67 0.19
N ILE A 239 10.44 5.92 -0.09
CA ILE A 239 10.81 5.53 -1.45
C ILE A 239 9.69 4.72 -2.10
N VAL A 240 9.18 3.69 -1.44
CA VAL A 240 8.09 2.84 -2.00
C VAL A 240 6.84 3.66 -2.26
N ARG A 241 6.44 4.54 -1.32
CA ARG A 241 5.28 5.44 -1.49
C ARG A 241 5.46 6.36 -2.69
N GLN A 242 6.63 6.96 -2.85
CA GLN A 242 6.92 7.84 -3.98
C GLN A 242 6.94 7.09 -5.31
N VAL A 243 7.47 5.86 -5.36
CA VAL A 243 7.43 5.00 -6.55
C VAL A 243 6.01 4.64 -6.93
N LEU A 244 5.16 4.25 -5.95
CA LEU A 244 3.75 3.95 -6.20
C LEU A 244 2.99 5.17 -6.73
N GLN A 245 3.20 6.34 -6.13
CA GLN A 245 2.59 7.59 -6.57
C GLN A 245 3.04 7.95 -7.99
N LEU A 246 4.35 7.91 -8.25
CA LEU A 246 4.93 8.15 -9.56
C LEU A 246 4.34 7.24 -10.62
N HIS A 247 4.23 5.94 -10.36
CA HIS A 247 3.63 4.99 -11.31
C HIS A 247 2.15 5.27 -11.56
N ALA A 248 1.38 5.69 -10.56
CA ALA A 248 -0.03 6.02 -10.77
C ALA A 248 -0.19 7.29 -11.61
N ASP A 249 0.48 8.37 -11.20
CA ASP A 249 0.39 9.69 -11.83
C ASP A 249 0.91 9.66 -13.26
N ALA A 250 2.01 8.95 -13.51
CA ALA A 250 2.62 8.88 -14.83
C ALA A 250 1.70 8.14 -15.82
N VAL A 251 1.10 7.00 -15.43
CA VAL A 251 0.17 6.27 -16.31
C VAL A 251 -1.01 7.16 -16.68
N GLU A 252 -1.68 7.78 -15.71
CA GLU A 252 -2.84 8.62 -16.00
C GLU A 252 -2.46 9.79 -16.92
N ARG A 253 -1.35 10.45 -16.63
CA ARG A 253 -0.92 11.64 -17.36
C ARG A 253 -0.46 11.32 -18.78
N TRP A 254 0.29 10.24 -18.99
CA TRP A 254 0.80 9.83 -20.31
C TRP A 254 -0.29 9.34 -21.28
N HIS A 255 -1.46 8.95 -20.78
CA HIS A 255 -2.63 8.68 -21.64
C HIS A 255 -3.26 9.97 -22.20
N GLY A 256 -3.06 11.12 -21.55
CA GLY A 256 -3.60 12.41 -21.98
C GLY A 256 -2.56 13.40 -22.52
N GLN A 257 -1.27 13.13 -22.33
CA GLN A 257 -0.17 14.07 -22.60
C GLN A 257 1.05 13.34 -23.16
N PRO A 258 1.95 14.05 -23.87
CA PRO A 258 3.23 13.46 -24.31
C PRO A 258 4.04 12.88 -23.15
N LEU A 259 4.80 11.81 -23.44
CA LEU A 259 5.74 11.24 -22.48
C LEU A 259 6.77 12.27 -22.03
N ASP A 260 6.97 12.36 -20.73
CA ASP A 260 7.94 13.21 -20.06
C ASP A 260 8.51 12.50 -18.83
N ASN A 261 9.58 13.06 -18.27
CA ASN A 261 10.14 12.62 -17.01
C ASN A 261 10.53 13.85 -16.19
N PRO A 262 9.65 14.31 -15.27
CA PRO A 262 9.94 15.48 -14.44
C PRO A 262 10.81 15.16 -13.22
N TYR A 263 11.16 13.88 -13.01
CA TYR A 263 11.88 13.42 -11.82
C TYR A 263 13.40 13.35 -12.09
N THR A 264 14.18 13.48 -11.02
CA THR A 264 15.63 13.26 -11.00
C THR A 264 16.01 12.15 -10.02
N GLY A 265 17.27 11.74 -9.99
CA GLY A 265 17.76 10.69 -9.12
C GLY A 265 17.07 9.36 -9.30
N LEU A 266 16.88 8.65 -8.19
CA LEU A 266 16.21 7.35 -8.17
C LEU A 266 14.84 7.40 -8.85
N LEU A 267 14.01 8.40 -8.52
CA LEU A 267 12.68 8.55 -9.12
C LEU A 267 12.75 8.87 -10.61
N GLY A 268 13.76 9.63 -11.06
CA GLY A 268 14.03 9.87 -12.48
C GLY A 268 14.33 8.57 -13.23
N VAL A 269 15.16 7.71 -12.64
CA VAL A 269 15.52 6.40 -13.19
C VAL A 269 14.30 5.47 -13.22
N VAL A 270 13.52 5.43 -12.14
CA VAL A 270 12.26 4.65 -12.05
C VAL A 270 11.23 5.13 -13.07
N CYS A 271 11.05 6.45 -13.23
CA CYS A 271 10.15 7.01 -14.24
C CYS A 271 10.55 6.60 -15.65
N GLN A 272 11.85 6.65 -15.96
CA GLN A 272 12.36 6.24 -17.26
C GLN A 272 12.15 4.75 -17.53
N GLN A 273 12.32 3.91 -16.51
CA GLN A 273 12.00 2.49 -16.57
C GLN A 273 10.50 2.27 -16.85
N HIS A 274 9.65 2.99 -16.13
CA HIS A 274 8.20 2.90 -16.25
C HIS A 274 7.70 3.36 -17.63
N GLN A 275 8.32 4.38 -18.24
CA GLN A 275 8.03 4.77 -19.62
C GLN A 275 8.20 3.62 -20.62
N TYR A 276 9.24 2.78 -20.45
CA TYR A 276 9.44 1.64 -21.34
C TYR A 276 8.39 0.55 -21.13
N ASN A 277 7.91 0.37 -19.90
CA ASN A 277 6.75 -0.49 -19.63
C ASN A 277 5.47 0.05 -20.28
N PHE A 278 5.23 1.36 -20.18
CA PHE A 278 4.10 2.02 -20.84
C PHE A 278 4.14 1.85 -22.35
N LEU A 279 5.29 2.14 -22.99
CA LEU A 279 5.48 1.98 -24.42
C LEU A 279 5.32 0.52 -24.86
N LEU A 280 5.89 -0.42 -24.11
CA LEU A 280 5.79 -1.85 -24.37
C LEU A 280 4.33 -2.33 -24.30
N TRP A 281 3.56 -1.86 -23.32
CA TRP A 281 2.14 -2.20 -23.19
C TRP A 281 1.36 -1.83 -24.45
N HIS A 282 1.51 -0.59 -24.93
CA HIS A 282 0.80 -0.10 -26.11
C HIS A 282 1.23 -0.80 -27.40
N GLU A 283 2.51 -1.15 -27.55
CA GLU A 283 2.98 -1.96 -28.68
C GLU A 283 2.39 -3.38 -28.65
N GLU A 284 2.25 -4.00 -27.48
CA GLU A 284 1.56 -5.29 -27.33
C GLU A 284 0.08 -5.18 -27.73
N ASP A 285 -0.63 -4.11 -27.35
CA ASP A 285 -2.01 -3.90 -27.78
C ASP A 285 -2.13 -3.75 -29.31
N ILE A 286 -1.22 -3.02 -29.94
CA ILE A 286 -1.17 -2.91 -31.42
C ILE A 286 -0.89 -4.28 -32.04
N ALA A 287 -0.01 -5.10 -31.44
CA ALA A 287 0.30 -6.44 -31.95
C ALA A 287 -0.89 -7.40 -31.92
N ARG A 288 -1.91 -7.16 -31.08
CA ARG A 288 -3.13 -7.98 -30.99
C ARG A 288 -4.21 -7.57 -32.00
N ARG A 289 -4.06 -6.43 -32.66
CA ARG A 289 -5.01 -5.95 -33.67
C ARG A 289 -4.98 -6.84 -34.91
N THR A 290 -6.16 -7.09 -35.47
CA THR A 290 -6.32 -7.87 -36.72
C THR A 290 -6.47 -6.99 -37.96
N ASP A 291 -6.54 -5.66 -37.78
CA ASP A 291 -6.74 -4.66 -38.83
C ASP A 291 -5.44 -3.94 -39.23
N VAL A 292 -4.28 -4.49 -38.87
CA VAL A 292 -2.95 -3.94 -39.17
C VAL A 292 -2.21 -4.79 -40.21
N THR A 293 -1.31 -4.16 -40.96
CA THR A 293 -0.54 -4.82 -42.03
C THR A 293 0.64 -5.64 -41.48
N ASP A 294 1.10 -6.64 -42.22
CA ASP A 294 2.31 -7.42 -41.87
C ASP A 294 3.56 -6.54 -41.67
N ALA A 295 3.69 -5.47 -42.47
CA ALA A 295 4.78 -4.51 -42.34
C ALA A 295 4.72 -3.73 -41.01
N GLN A 296 3.51 -3.35 -40.58
CA GLN A 296 3.29 -2.74 -39.27
C GLN A 296 3.56 -3.74 -38.14
N ILE A 297 3.11 -5.00 -38.25
CA ILE A 297 3.41 -6.06 -37.28
C ILE A 297 4.92 -6.28 -37.14
N ALA A 298 5.67 -6.30 -38.25
CA ALA A 298 7.12 -6.41 -38.20
C ALA A 298 7.78 -5.21 -37.49
N GLN A 299 7.24 -3.99 -37.66
CA GLN A 299 7.73 -2.80 -36.96
C GLN A 299 7.41 -2.86 -35.47
N VAL A 300 6.19 -3.21 -35.09
CA VAL A 300 5.75 -3.42 -33.71
C VAL A 300 6.65 -4.43 -33.01
N LYS A 301 6.97 -5.56 -33.67
CA LYS A 301 7.89 -6.56 -33.11
C LYS A 301 9.28 -6.00 -32.81
N ARG A 302 9.83 -5.17 -33.70
CA ARG A 302 11.12 -4.49 -33.47
C ARG A 302 11.04 -3.50 -32.31
N ASN A 303 9.93 -2.78 -32.20
CA ASN A 303 9.67 -1.85 -31.09
C ASN A 303 9.59 -2.60 -29.75
N ILE A 304 8.81 -3.68 -29.68
CA ILE A 304 8.70 -4.58 -28.52
C ILE A 304 10.08 -5.07 -28.08
N ASP A 305 10.88 -5.58 -29.00
CA ASP A 305 12.23 -6.07 -28.68
C ASP A 305 13.13 -4.96 -28.12
N GLY A 306 13.08 -3.77 -28.75
CA GLY A 306 13.83 -2.60 -28.32
C GLY A 306 13.41 -2.09 -26.95
N PHE A 307 12.11 -1.91 -26.70
CA PHE A 307 11.59 -1.44 -25.42
C PHE A 307 11.80 -2.47 -24.31
N ASN A 308 11.65 -3.76 -24.60
CA ASN A 308 11.94 -4.83 -23.64
C ASN A 308 13.42 -4.89 -23.25
N GLN A 309 14.35 -4.60 -24.18
CA GLN A 309 15.77 -4.46 -23.85
C GLN A 309 15.99 -3.24 -22.95
N ARG A 310 15.53 -2.05 -23.38
CA ARG A 310 15.72 -0.81 -22.61
C ARG A 310 15.09 -0.91 -21.23
N ARG A 311 13.89 -1.49 -21.09
CA ARG A 311 13.26 -1.76 -19.79
C ARG A 311 14.20 -2.53 -18.86
N ASN A 312 14.85 -3.57 -19.37
CA ASN A 312 15.79 -4.36 -18.58
C ASN A 312 17.07 -3.58 -18.23
N ASP A 313 17.61 -2.80 -19.16
CA ASP A 313 18.77 -1.93 -18.89
C ASP A 313 18.44 -0.92 -17.78
N TRP A 314 17.22 -0.38 -17.77
CA TRP A 314 16.77 0.56 -16.74
C TRP A 314 16.42 -0.10 -15.41
N ILE A 315 16.02 -1.38 -15.38
CA ILE A 315 15.95 -2.18 -14.13
C ILE A 315 17.34 -2.24 -13.48
N GLU A 316 18.37 -2.55 -14.27
CA GLU A 316 19.74 -2.59 -13.76
C GLU A 316 20.22 -1.20 -13.31
N ARG A 317 19.83 -0.14 -14.03
CA ARG A 317 20.15 1.25 -13.63
C ARG A 317 19.50 1.64 -12.30
N ILE A 318 18.28 1.16 -11.99
CA ILE A 318 17.66 1.36 -10.68
C ILE A 318 18.54 0.74 -9.58
N ASP A 319 18.96 -0.51 -9.76
CA ASP A 319 19.78 -1.21 -8.77
C ASP A 319 21.16 -0.55 -8.61
N GLU A 320 21.79 -0.08 -9.70
CA GLU A 320 23.00 0.74 -9.63
C GLU A 320 22.80 2.03 -8.86
N THR A 321 21.71 2.74 -9.11
CA THR A 321 21.42 4.02 -8.43
C THR A 321 21.23 3.79 -6.93
N LEU A 322 20.59 2.68 -6.54
CA LEU A 322 20.48 2.30 -5.13
C LEU A 322 21.84 1.95 -4.51
N LEU A 323 22.74 1.28 -5.25
CA LEU A 323 24.12 1.04 -4.79
C LEU A 323 24.89 2.36 -4.59
N GLU A 324 24.79 3.30 -5.53
CA GLU A 324 25.38 4.64 -5.45
C GLU A 324 24.86 5.38 -4.19
N MET A 325 23.55 5.28 -3.90
CA MET A 325 22.95 5.86 -2.69
C MET A 325 23.48 5.22 -1.40
N LEU A 326 23.59 3.88 -1.34
CA LEU A 326 24.15 3.17 -0.19
C LEU A 326 25.60 3.57 0.09
N GLU A 327 26.42 3.63 -0.94
CA GLU A 327 27.82 4.05 -0.84
C GLU A 327 27.93 5.49 -0.32
N SER A 328 27.11 6.41 -0.83
CA SER A 328 27.11 7.81 -0.41
C SER A 328 26.76 8.01 1.07
N GLN A 329 25.96 7.10 1.64
CA GLN A 329 25.54 7.14 3.04
C GLN A 329 26.34 6.19 3.94
N GLY A 330 27.39 5.56 3.40
CA GLY A 330 28.27 4.67 4.17
C GLY A 330 27.61 3.37 4.61
N VAL A 331 26.52 2.94 3.95
CA VAL A 331 25.86 1.67 4.24
C VAL A 331 26.57 0.55 3.51
N ALA A 332 27.16 -0.37 4.26
CA ALA A 332 27.83 -1.55 3.71
C ALA A 332 27.37 -2.81 4.46
N ALA A 333 26.83 -3.77 3.72
CA ALA A 333 26.47 -5.07 4.26
C ALA A 333 27.70 -6.02 4.27
N PRO A 334 27.91 -6.82 5.33
CA PRO A 334 29.03 -7.75 5.39
C PRO A 334 28.92 -8.85 4.31
N GLU A 335 30.04 -9.46 3.90
CA GLU A 335 30.01 -10.54 2.91
C GLU A 335 29.17 -11.76 3.35
N SER A 336 28.98 -11.94 4.64
CA SER A 336 28.12 -12.98 5.22
C SER A 336 26.62 -12.67 5.13
N ALA A 337 26.23 -11.42 4.85
CA ALA A 337 24.83 -11.04 4.78
C ALA A 337 24.12 -11.75 3.59
N PRO A 338 22.87 -12.19 3.79
CA PRO A 338 22.10 -12.88 2.77
C PRO A 338 21.86 -12.01 1.53
N LEU A 339 21.68 -12.69 0.39
CA LEU A 339 21.21 -12.12 -0.86
C LEU A 339 19.73 -12.46 -1.03
N ASN A 340 19.01 -11.67 -1.83
CA ASN A 340 17.68 -12.01 -2.28
C ASN A 340 17.71 -12.49 -3.73
N THR A 341 16.77 -13.37 -4.07
CA THR A 341 16.58 -13.85 -5.44
C THR A 341 16.07 -12.76 -6.38
N GLU A 342 15.39 -11.77 -5.83
CA GLU A 342 14.92 -10.59 -6.55
C GLU A 342 15.67 -9.33 -6.08
N THR A 343 15.96 -8.44 -7.03
CA THR A 343 16.50 -7.09 -6.78
C THR A 343 15.38 -6.04 -6.64
N PRO A 344 15.62 -4.93 -5.93
CA PRO A 344 14.68 -3.81 -5.86
C PRO A 344 14.22 -3.30 -7.22
N GLY A 345 15.12 -3.19 -8.20
CA GLY A 345 14.78 -2.79 -9.58
C GLY A 345 13.78 -3.74 -10.24
N SER A 346 13.96 -5.06 -10.07
CA SER A 346 13.01 -6.06 -10.57
C SER A 346 11.65 -5.96 -9.87
N ALA A 347 11.63 -5.73 -8.56
CA ALA A 347 10.39 -5.53 -7.82
C ALA A 347 9.66 -4.24 -8.27
N MET A 348 10.39 -3.15 -8.47
CA MET A 348 9.84 -1.88 -8.99
C MET A 348 9.29 -2.03 -10.42
N ASP A 349 9.94 -2.80 -11.29
CA ASP A 349 9.41 -3.15 -12.61
C ASP A 349 8.04 -3.85 -12.53
N ARG A 350 7.93 -4.85 -11.64
CA ARG A 350 6.67 -5.59 -11.45
C ARG A 350 5.58 -4.69 -10.87
N LEU A 351 5.93 -3.75 -9.98
CA LEU A 351 5.01 -2.71 -9.51
C LEU A 351 4.56 -1.76 -10.64
N SER A 352 5.47 -1.37 -11.53
CA SER A 352 5.15 -0.57 -12.72
C SER A 352 4.12 -1.28 -13.60
N ILE A 353 4.30 -2.59 -13.85
CA ILE A 353 3.34 -3.41 -14.61
C ILE A 353 2.00 -3.52 -13.87
N MET A 354 2.01 -3.67 -12.53
CA MET A 354 0.76 -3.67 -11.75
C MET A 354 0.02 -2.33 -11.86
N SER A 355 0.75 -1.20 -11.90
CA SER A 355 0.13 0.12 -12.08
C SER A 355 -0.65 0.21 -13.39
N LEU A 356 -0.03 -0.19 -14.51
CA LEU A 356 -0.68 -0.24 -15.82
C LEU A 356 -1.91 -1.15 -15.81
N ARG A 357 -1.80 -2.35 -15.21
CA ARG A 357 -2.93 -3.28 -15.10
C ARG A 357 -4.10 -2.71 -14.30
N VAL A 358 -3.81 -2.04 -13.18
CA VAL A 358 -4.85 -1.42 -12.36
C VAL A 358 -5.55 -0.32 -13.14
N PHE A 359 -4.79 0.58 -13.78
CA PHE A 359 -5.34 1.67 -14.59
C PHE A 359 -6.27 1.15 -15.70
N HIS A 360 -5.79 0.23 -16.54
CA HIS A 360 -6.61 -0.27 -17.64
C HIS A 360 -7.82 -1.11 -17.19
N MET A 361 -7.73 -1.80 -16.04
CA MET A 361 -8.91 -2.45 -15.46
C MET A 361 -9.94 -1.43 -14.95
N GLU A 362 -9.49 -0.29 -14.42
CA GLU A 362 -10.36 0.80 -14.01
C GLU A 362 -11.00 1.51 -15.21
N GLU A 363 -10.27 1.66 -16.32
CA GLU A 363 -10.85 2.13 -17.58
C GLU A 363 -11.96 1.20 -18.07
N GLU A 364 -11.75 -0.12 -18.08
CA GLU A 364 -12.77 -1.08 -18.49
C GLU A 364 -14.02 -1.04 -17.60
N LEU A 365 -13.86 -0.76 -16.31
CA LEU A 365 -14.99 -0.58 -15.38
C LEU A 365 -15.71 0.76 -15.57
N ALA A 366 -15.01 1.79 -16.02
CA ALA A 366 -15.55 3.14 -16.25
C ALA A 366 -16.22 3.30 -17.62
N ARG A 367 -16.13 2.31 -18.50
CA ARG A 367 -16.72 2.32 -19.84
C ARG A 367 -18.25 2.52 -19.79
N PRO A 368 -18.81 3.50 -20.52
CA PRO A 368 -20.26 3.75 -20.53
C PRO A 368 -21.06 2.64 -21.21
N ASP A 369 -20.41 1.82 -22.03
CA ASP A 369 -21.00 0.70 -22.77
C ASP A 369 -20.77 -0.66 -22.10
N ALA A 370 -20.16 -0.71 -20.91
CA ALA A 370 -19.87 -1.95 -20.20
C ALA A 370 -21.16 -2.65 -19.72
N THR A 371 -21.31 -3.92 -20.08
CA THR A 371 -22.44 -4.75 -19.63
C THR A 371 -22.20 -5.27 -18.20
N GLU A 372 -23.27 -5.61 -17.47
CA GLU A 372 -23.14 -6.23 -16.14
C GLU A 372 -22.30 -7.52 -16.16
N GLU A 373 -22.41 -8.31 -17.24
CA GLU A 373 -21.56 -9.50 -17.41
C GLU A 373 -20.08 -9.13 -17.56
N HIS A 374 -19.77 -8.05 -18.28
CA HIS A 374 -18.40 -7.56 -18.39
C HIS A 374 -17.87 -7.08 -17.03
N LEU A 375 -18.63 -6.22 -16.33
CA LEU A 375 -18.27 -5.68 -15.02
C LEU A 375 -18.02 -6.80 -13.99
N SER A 376 -18.88 -7.82 -13.95
CA SER A 376 -18.72 -8.97 -13.03
C SER A 376 -17.47 -9.82 -13.29
N ARG A 377 -16.90 -9.77 -14.51
CA ARG A 377 -15.64 -10.44 -14.85
C ARG A 377 -14.40 -9.57 -14.61
N VAL A 378 -14.53 -8.25 -14.72
CA VAL A 378 -13.40 -7.31 -14.60
C VAL A 378 -13.17 -6.90 -13.15
N GLU A 379 -14.21 -6.64 -12.37
CA GLU A 379 -14.08 -6.19 -10.98
C GLU A 379 -13.22 -7.15 -10.12
N PRO A 380 -13.40 -8.49 -10.15
CA PRO A 380 -12.55 -9.40 -9.41
C PRO A 380 -11.08 -9.42 -9.91
N LYS A 381 -10.84 -9.12 -11.20
CA LYS A 381 -9.48 -9.01 -11.75
C LYS A 381 -8.80 -7.73 -11.25
N ARG A 382 -9.53 -6.61 -11.25
CA ARG A 382 -9.06 -5.33 -10.69
C ARG A 382 -8.69 -5.49 -9.22
N GLN A 383 -9.55 -6.12 -8.41
CA GLN A 383 -9.28 -6.39 -7.00
C GLN A 383 -8.02 -7.24 -6.79
N ARG A 384 -7.81 -8.28 -7.59
CA ARG A 384 -6.57 -9.07 -7.53
C ARG A 384 -5.33 -8.26 -7.91
N CYS A 385 -5.41 -7.38 -8.91
CA CYS A 385 -4.29 -6.51 -9.27
C CYS A 385 -3.94 -5.54 -8.14
N VAL A 386 -4.95 -4.97 -7.47
CA VAL A 386 -4.76 -4.09 -6.31
C VAL A 386 -4.11 -4.85 -5.14
N LEU A 387 -4.58 -6.07 -4.83
CA LEU A 387 -3.98 -6.91 -3.80
C LEU A 387 -2.52 -7.27 -4.12
N GLN A 388 -2.25 -7.72 -5.35
CA GLN A 388 -0.88 -8.02 -5.79
C GLN A 388 0.03 -6.79 -5.70
N ARG A 389 -0.46 -5.61 -6.10
CA ARG A 389 0.29 -4.36 -5.97
C ARG A 389 0.65 -4.07 -4.51
N ALA A 390 -0.29 -4.26 -3.59
CA ALA A 390 -0.07 -4.07 -2.15
C ALA A 390 0.99 -5.06 -1.62
N ASP A 391 0.83 -6.37 -1.90
CA ASP A 391 1.76 -7.42 -1.47
C ASP A 391 3.18 -7.17 -1.98
N LEU A 392 3.32 -6.83 -3.27
CA LEU A 392 4.61 -6.50 -3.87
C LEU A 392 5.23 -5.25 -3.26
N SER A 393 4.43 -4.22 -2.96
CA SER A 393 4.95 -2.97 -2.37
C SER A 393 5.44 -3.17 -0.94
N ASN A 394 4.72 -3.97 -0.13
CA ASN A 394 5.15 -4.31 1.22
C ASN A 394 6.45 -5.12 1.20
N SER A 395 6.53 -6.13 0.33
CA SER A 395 7.74 -6.94 0.16
C SER A 395 8.94 -6.12 -0.32
N LEU A 396 8.73 -5.16 -1.23
CA LEU A 396 9.77 -4.22 -1.64
C LEU A 396 10.22 -3.31 -0.49
N GLN A 397 9.28 -2.82 0.32
CA GLN A 397 9.60 -1.97 1.47
C GLN A 397 10.47 -2.71 2.50
N GLU A 398 10.14 -3.98 2.80
CA GLU A 398 10.93 -4.85 3.66
C GLU A 398 12.32 -5.09 3.07
N LEU A 399 12.40 -5.43 1.77
CA LEU A 399 13.66 -5.65 1.08
C LEU A 399 14.57 -4.42 1.12
N LEU A 400 14.02 -3.24 0.83
CA LEU A 400 14.76 -1.98 0.89
C LEU A 400 15.17 -1.66 2.34
N GLY A 401 14.28 -1.87 3.31
CA GLY A 401 14.59 -1.65 4.72
C GLY A 401 15.77 -2.50 5.20
N ASP A 402 15.79 -3.78 4.84
CA ASP A 402 16.90 -4.67 5.14
C ASP A 402 18.21 -4.27 4.45
N ILE A 403 18.13 -3.86 3.18
CA ILE A 403 19.30 -3.40 2.42
C ILE A 403 19.86 -2.11 3.05
N PHE A 404 19.00 -1.16 3.41
CA PHE A 404 19.38 0.13 4.01
C PHE A 404 19.92 -0.04 5.44
N ALA A 405 19.46 -1.07 6.16
CA ALA A 405 20.01 -1.46 7.45
C ALA A 405 21.33 -2.25 7.34
N GLY A 406 21.79 -2.59 6.13
CA GLY A 406 22.97 -3.42 5.91
C GLY A 406 22.78 -4.90 6.29
N SER A 407 21.54 -5.34 6.56
CA SER A 407 21.23 -6.73 6.90
C SER A 407 21.14 -7.64 5.67
N LYS A 408 20.91 -7.07 4.49
CA LYS A 408 20.93 -7.75 3.19
C LYS A 408 21.86 -7.07 2.19
N ARG A 409 22.47 -7.87 1.32
CA ARG A 409 23.30 -7.37 0.22
C ARG A 409 22.45 -7.09 -1.01
N LEU A 410 22.72 -5.96 -1.66
CA LEU A 410 22.29 -5.66 -3.02
C LEU A 410 23.39 -6.05 -4.00
N ARG A 411 23.04 -6.80 -5.05
CA ARG A 411 23.95 -7.16 -6.14
C ARG A 411 23.26 -6.99 -7.48
N VAL A 412 23.88 -6.24 -8.37
CA VAL A 412 23.40 -6.06 -9.75
C VAL A 412 23.80 -7.29 -10.57
N TYR A 413 22.81 -8.00 -11.10
CA TYR A 413 23.02 -9.09 -12.04
C TYR A 413 22.69 -8.61 -13.45
N ARG A 414 23.71 -8.54 -14.31
CA ARG A 414 23.56 -8.13 -15.71
C ARG A 414 22.85 -9.20 -16.52
N GLN A 415 21.82 -8.83 -17.27
CA GLN A 415 21.19 -9.73 -18.20
C GLN A 415 22.10 -10.00 -19.40
N MET A 416 22.32 -11.29 -19.69
CA MET A 416 23.12 -11.74 -20.84
C MET A 416 22.20 -12.16 -21.98
N LYS A 417 21.63 -11.21 -22.72
CA LYS A 417 20.84 -11.49 -23.94
C LYS A 417 21.72 -11.47 -25.19
N MET A 418 22.14 -12.65 -25.65
CA MET A 418 23.04 -12.78 -26.81
C MET A 418 22.41 -12.38 -28.15
N TYR A 419 21.09 -12.50 -28.32
CA TYR A 419 20.44 -12.38 -29.63
C TYR A 419 20.18 -10.92 -30.07
N ASN A 420 20.25 -9.97 -29.13
CA ASN A 420 20.08 -8.54 -29.40
C ASN A 420 21.37 -7.86 -29.87
N ASP A 421 22.51 -8.50 -29.66
CA ASP A 421 23.80 -8.07 -30.21
C ASP A 421 23.98 -8.68 -31.61
N PRO A 422 24.05 -7.87 -32.69
CA PRO A 422 24.27 -8.37 -34.04
C PRO A 422 25.55 -9.18 -34.21
N THR A 423 26.56 -8.92 -33.37
CA THR A 423 27.85 -9.64 -33.39
C THR A 423 27.77 -11.01 -32.74
N LEU A 424 26.80 -11.23 -31.84
CA LEU A 424 26.56 -12.50 -31.16
C LEU A 424 25.40 -13.30 -31.78
N ASN A 425 24.59 -12.69 -32.65
CA ASN A 425 23.47 -13.34 -33.31
C ASN A 425 23.88 -14.10 -34.59
N PRO A 426 23.82 -15.45 -34.62
CA PRO A 426 24.25 -16.25 -35.77
C PRO A 426 23.51 -16.00 -37.07
N GLN A 427 22.28 -15.50 -37.03
CA GLN A 427 21.53 -15.20 -38.24
C GLN A 427 21.96 -13.85 -38.83
N LEU A 428 22.44 -12.91 -38.02
CA LEU A 428 22.86 -11.58 -38.47
C LEU A 428 24.30 -11.59 -39.00
N TYR A 429 25.27 -12.07 -38.21
CA TYR A 429 26.67 -12.05 -38.63
C TYR A 429 26.97 -13.05 -39.76
N LYS A 430 26.25 -14.18 -39.89
CA LYS A 430 26.42 -15.10 -41.04
C LYS A 430 25.91 -14.49 -42.34
N THR A 431 24.89 -13.66 -42.27
CA THR A 431 24.32 -12.96 -43.44
C THR A 431 25.26 -11.84 -43.89
N GLN A 432 25.83 -11.07 -42.94
CA GLN A 432 26.85 -10.06 -43.24
C GLN A 432 28.13 -10.67 -43.85
N ARG A 433 28.58 -11.85 -43.38
CA ARG A 433 29.72 -12.58 -43.96
C ARG A 433 29.48 -13.18 -45.35
N LYS A 434 28.22 -13.30 -45.79
CA LYS A 434 27.87 -13.75 -47.14
C LYS A 434 27.68 -12.59 -48.12
N ALA A 435 27.54 -11.36 -47.60
CA ALA A 435 27.28 -10.15 -48.38
C ALA A 435 28.54 -9.30 -48.64
N GLY A 436 29.62 -9.54 -47.89
CA GLY A 436 30.98 -9.08 -48.19
C GLY A 436 31.83 -10.23 -48.67
#